data_AF-A0A2V8M225-F1
#
_entry.id   AF-A0A2V8M225-F1
#
_cell.length_a   1.000
_cell.length_b   1.000
_cell.length_c   1.000
_cell.angle_alpha   90.00
_cell.angle_beta   90.00
_cell.angle_gamma   90.00
#
_symmetry.space_group_name_H-M   'P 1'
#
loop_
_entity.id
_entity.type
_entity.pdbx_description
1 polymer ?
#
loop_
_entity_poly.entity_id
_entity_poly.type
_entity_poly.pdbx_seq_one_letter_code
_entity_poly.pdbx_strand_id
1 'polypeptide(L)'
;MKLDVVTLEVVRNVLPAIANEMSYVLQRTSHNMMIYEVRDYCCGLLDTKGRLLSQNVGGVSHFVANLGVVIRDGVERYGEDGFRPGDVIISNHQRVGGQHLN
;
A
#
# COMPACT_ATOMS: atom_id res chain seq x y z
N MET A 1 -7.97 -25.69 -12.31
CA MET A 1 -9.11 -24.75 -12.17
C MET A 1 -9.17 -23.91 -13.43
N LYS A 2 -10.33 -23.81 -14.10
CA LYS A 2 -10.49 -22.97 -15.30
C LYS A 2 -10.86 -21.56 -14.85
N LEU A 3 -10.04 -20.58 -15.18
CA LEU A 3 -10.23 -19.18 -14.81
C LEU A 3 -11.32 -18.57 -15.70
N ASP A 4 -12.31 -17.91 -15.12
CA ASP A 4 -13.29 -17.14 -15.87
C ASP A 4 -12.65 -15.82 -16.34
N VAL A 5 -12.67 -15.60 -17.65
CA VAL A 5 -11.96 -14.47 -18.29
C VAL A 5 -12.60 -13.14 -17.92
N VAL A 6 -13.93 -13.10 -17.75
CA VAL A 6 -14.63 -11.89 -17.33
C VAL A 6 -14.22 -11.51 -15.91
N THR A 7 -14.25 -12.46 -14.98
CA THR A 7 -13.83 -12.25 -13.59
C THR A 7 -12.37 -11.83 -13.50
N LEU A 8 -11.48 -12.45 -14.27
CA LEU A 8 -10.06 -12.06 -14.31
C LEU A 8 -9.91 -10.57 -14.68
N GLU A 9 -10.56 -10.13 -15.76
CA GLU A 9 -10.43 -8.74 -16.20
C GLU A 9 -11.08 -7.74 -15.24
N VAL A 10 -12.19 -8.11 -14.60
CA VAL A 10 -12.78 -7.27 -13.53
C VAL A 10 -11.79 -7.10 -12.37
N VAL A 11 -11.21 -8.19 -11.86
CA VAL A 11 -10.23 -8.13 -10.75
C VAL A 11 -8.96 -7.37 -11.16
N ARG A 12 -8.49 -7.59 -12.40
CA ARG A 12 -7.29 -6.93 -12.93
C ARG A 12 -7.43 -5.42 -12.99
N ASN A 13 -8.63 -4.91 -13.29
CA ASN A 13 -8.89 -3.48 -13.41
C ASN A 13 -9.29 -2.83 -12.08
N VAL A 14 -9.98 -3.55 -11.19
CA VAL A 14 -10.44 -2.96 -9.91
C VAL A 14 -9.28 -2.69 -8.94
N LEU A 15 -8.24 -3.55 -8.90
CA LEU A 15 -7.13 -3.36 -7.95
C LEU A 15 -6.33 -2.06 -8.20
N PRO A 16 -5.92 -1.74 -9.45
CA PRO A 16 -5.30 -0.45 -9.74
C PRO A 16 -6.26 0.73 -9.54
N ALA A 17 -7.55 0.56 -9.85
CA ALA A 17 -8.54 1.61 -9.62
C ALA A 17 -8.62 2.01 -8.14
N ILE A 18 -8.67 1.03 -7.23
CA ILE A 18 -8.65 1.26 -5.78
C ILE A 18 -7.37 2.00 -5.36
N ALA A 19 -6.20 1.53 -5.78
CA ALA A 19 -4.93 2.15 -5.40
C ALA A 19 -4.81 3.60 -5.92
N ASN A 20 -5.33 3.87 -7.12
CA ASN A 20 -5.38 5.21 -7.69
C ASN A 20 -6.35 6.13 -6.95
N GLU A 21 -7.52 5.62 -6.54
CA GLU A 21 -8.49 6.39 -5.76
C GLU A 21 -7.94 6.74 -4.37
N MET A 22 -7.28 5.78 -3.68
CA MET A 22 -6.57 6.05 -2.42
C MET A 22 -5.55 7.18 -2.58
N SER A 23 -4.74 7.12 -3.64
CA SER A 23 -3.75 8.15 -3.97
C SER A 23 -4.40 9.50 -4.25
N TYR A 24 -5.49 9.52 -5.01
CA TYR A 24 -6.22 10.74 -5.35
C TYR A 24 -6.76 11.44 -4.10
N VAL A 25 -7.39 10.68 -3.20
CA VAL A 25 -7.89 11.21 -1.93
C VAL A 25 -6.73 11.77 -1.11
N LEU A 26 -5.66 10.99 -0.91
CA LEU A 26 -4.48 11.43 -0.15
C LEU A 26 -3.88 12.73 -0.70
N GLN A 27 -3.76 12.83 -2.02
CA GLN A 27 -3.26 14.03 -2.69
C GLN A 27 -4.17 15.24 -2.44
N ARG A 28 -5.48 15.08 -2.61
CA ARG A 28 -6.47 16.17 -2.54
C ARG A 28 -6.73 16.66 -1.12
N THR A 29 -6.52 15.82 -0.12
CA THR A 29 -6.73 16.16 1.30
C THR A 29 -5.45 16.60 2.01
N SER A 30 -4.30 16.53 1.34
CA SER A 30 -3.03 16.91 1.95
C SER A 30 -2.84 18.44 2.00
N HIS A 31 -2.30 18.93 3.10
CA HIS A 31 -1.81 20.30 3.25
C HIS A 31 -0.28 20.42 3.01
N ASN A 32 0.40 19.31 2.69
CA ASN A 32 1.84 19.28 2.45
C ASN A 32 2.14 19.24 0.94
N MET A 33 2.91 20.22 0.46
CA MET A 33 3.30 20.36 -0.95
C MET A 33 4.07 19.15 -1.48
N MET A 34 4.84 18.47 -0.62
CA MET A 34 5.52 17.22 -0.99
C MET A 34 4.53 16.12 -1.39
N ILE A 35 3.32 16.14 -0.85
CA ILE A 35 2.28 15.16 -1.15
C ILE A 35 1.37 15.67 -2.26
N TYR A 36 0.79 16.88 -2.16
CA TYR A 36 -0.22 17.30 -3.13
C TYR A 36 0.36 17.74 -4.49
N GLU A 37 1.59 18.26 -4.51
CA GLU A 37 2.26 18.77 -5.73
C GLU A 37 3.32 17.78 -6.22
N VAL A 38 4.31 17.48 -5.37
CA VAL A 38 5.47 16.64 -5.74
C VAL A 38 5.11 15.15 -5.82
N ARG A 39 4.09 14.73 -5.06
CA ARG A 39 3.61 13.34 -4.96
C ARG A 39 4.67 12.36 -4.48
N ASP A 40 5.46 12.78 -3.49
CA ASP A 40 6.44 11.94 -2.82
C ASP A 40 5.78 10.99 -1.82
N TYR A 41 4.99 10.04 -2.35
CA TYR A 41 4.34 8.98 -1.60
C TYR A 41 4.00 7.79 -2.53
N CYS A 42 3.49 6.71 -1.95
CA CYS A 42 2.81 5.67 -2.71
C CYS A 42 1.63 5.09 -1.91
N CYS A 43 0.66 4.53 -2.62
CA CYS A 43 -0.43 3.73 -2.07
C CYS A 43 -0.39 2.36 -2.74
N GLY A 44 -0.61 1.29 -1.98
CA GLY A 44 -0.57 -0.06 -2.52
C GLY A 44 -1.46 -1.03 -1.77
N LEU A 45 -1.87 -2.07 -2.50
CA LEU A 45 -2.60 -3.22 -1.99
C LEU A 45 -1.63 -4.40 -1.92
N LEU A 46 -1.55 -5.04 -0.76
CA LEU A 46 -0.65 -6.15 -0.50
C LEU A 46 -1.41 -7.30 0.15
N ASP A 47 -0.92 -8.52 -0.06
CA ASP A 47 -1.40 -9.65 0.71
C ASP A 47 -0.67 -9.78 2.07
N THR A 48 -1.11 -10.72 2.90
CA THR A 48 -0.55 -10.99 4.23
C THR A 48 0.91 -11.47 4.19
N LYS A 49 1.41 -11.89 3.02
CA LYS A 49 2.83 -12.27 2.83
C LYS A 49 3.69 -11.08 2.40
N GLY A 50 3.10 -9.88 2.33
CA GLY A 50 3.76 -8.66 1.87
C GLY A 50 4.08 -8.69 0.37
N ARG A 51 3.33 -9.46 -0.43
CA ARG A 51 3.43 -9.42 -1.90
C ARG A 51 2.55 -8.31 -2.43
N LEU A 52 3.11 -7.45 -3.28
CA LEU A 52 2.39 -6.35 -3.91
C LEU A 52 1.39 -6.88 -4.94
N LEU A 53 0.12 -6.54 -4.75
CA LEU A 53 -0.97 -6.87 -5.67
C LEU A 53 -1.21 -5.72 -6.66
N SER A 54 -1.17 -4.48 -6.16
CA SER A 54 -1.34 -3.27 -6.98
C SER A 54 -0.79 -2.04 -6.27
N GLN A 55 -0.52 -0.99 -7.04
CA GLN A 55 -0.05 0.31 -6.56
C GLN A 55 -0.69 1.43 -7.37
N ASN A 56 -0.65 2.66 -6.84
CA ASN A 56 -1.04 3.83 -7.59
C ASN A 56 -0.07 4.11 -8.76
N VAL A 57 -0.59 4.73 -9.82
CA VAL A 57 0.20 5.26 -10.92
C VAL A 57 1.08 6.39 -10.42
N GLY A 58 2.38 6.34 -10.77
CA GLY A 58 3.36 7.35 -10.36
C GLY A 58 3.83 7.24 -8.91
N GLY A 59 3.48 6.17 -8.19
CA GLY A 59 4.01 5.92 -6.84
C GLY A 59 5.54 5.80 -6.86
N VAL A 60 6.21 6.46 -5.93
CA VAL A 60 7.68 6.51 -5.91
C VAL A 60 8.25 5.11 -5.65
N SER A 61 9.13 4.66 -6.54
CA SER A 61 9.61 3.26 -6.60
C SER A 61 10.22 2.77 -5.28
N HIS A 62 10.89 3.64 -4.55
CA HIS A 62 11.53 3.27 -3.30
C HIS A 62 10.51 2.99 -2.18
N PHE A 63 9.39 3.72 -2.12
CA PHE A 63 8.32 3.44 -1.16
C PHE A 63 7.61 2.13 -1.50
N VAL A 64 7.33 1.91 -2.79
CA VAL A 64 6.71 0.67 -3.29
C VAL A 64 7.51 -0.55 -2.87
N ALA A 65 8.84 -0.50 -3.01
CA ALA A 65 9.74 -1.58 -2.60
C ALA A 65 9.67 -1.89 -1.08
N ASN A 66 9.36 -0.87 -0.27
CA ASN A 66 9.31 -1.00 1.19
C ASN A 66 7.96 -1.50 1.73
N LEU A 67 6.84 -1.32 1.01
CA LEU A 67 5.50 -1.68 1.49
C LEU A 67 5.43 -3.13 2.00
N GLY A 68 6.00 -4.07 1.24
CA GLY A 68 6.00 -5.49 1.61
C GLY A 68 6.79 -5.80 2.88
N VAL A 69 7.84 -5.03 3.16
CA VAL A 69 8.66 -5.20 4.38
C VAL A 69 7.86 -4.82 5.62
N VAL A 70 7.10 -3.71 5.55
CA VAL A 70 6.26 -3.24 6.65
C VAL A 70 5.13 -4.23 6.96
N ILE A 71 4.51 -4.82 5.94
CA ILE A 71 3.48 -5.85 6.13
C ILE A 71 4.05 -7.09 6.82
N ARG A 72 5.20 -7.60 6.37
CA ARG A 72 5.84 -8.77 6.98
C ARG A 72 6.23 -8.53 8.43
N ASP A 73 6.80 -7.36 8.74
CA ASP A 73 7.15 -6.98 10.12
C ASP A 73 5.90 -6.89 11.01
N GLY A 74 4.79 -6.34 10.51
CA GLY A 74 3.52 -6.32 11.24
C GLY A 74 3.01 -7.74 11.53
N VAL A 75 2.96 -8.61 10.51
CA VAL A 75 2.51 -10.00 10.68
C VAL A 75 3.43 -10.79 11.62
N GLU A 76 4.75 -10.56 11.57
CA GLU A 76 5.71 -11.19 12.50
C GLU A 76 5.48 -10.75 13.96
N ARG A 77 5.15 -9.48 14.19
CA ARG A 77 4.93 -8.94 15.55
C ARG A 77 3.61 -9.36 16.17
N TYR A 78 2.54 -9.37 15.38
CA TYR A 78 1.18 -9.53 15.89
C TYR A 78 0.59 -10.92 15.59
N GLY A 79 1.19 -11.68 14.66
CA GLY A 79 0.64 -12.94 14.15
C GLY A 79 -0.48 -12.72 13.13
N GLU A 80 -0.74 -13.71 12.27
CA GLU A 80 -1.79 -13.60 11.23
C GLU A 80 -3.20 -13.37 11.83
N ASP A 81 -3.47 -13.91 13.02
CA ASP A 81 -4.73 -13.74 13.76
C ASP A 81 -4.72 -12.54 14.72
N GLY A 82 -3.64 -11.74 14.70
CA GLY A 82 -3.44 -10.61 15.60
C GLY A 82 -4.21 -9.33 15.24
N PHE A 83 -4.92 -9.34 14.12
CA PHE A 83 -5.59 -8.16 13.55
C PHE A 83 -7.10 -8.34 13.57
N ARG A 84 -7.83 -7.23 13.76
CA ARG A 84 -9.29 -7.18 13.73
C ARG A 84 -9.78 -6.14 12.71
N PRO A 85 -10.98 -6.32 12.14
CA PRO A 85 -11.59 -5.30 11.29
C PRO A 85 -11.63 -3.94 11.99
N GLY A 86 -11.05 -2.91 11.34
CA GLY A 86 -10.96 -1.55 11.88
C GLY A 86 -9.59 -1.17 12.46
N ASP A 87 -8.68 -2.12 12.66
CA ASP A 87 -7.34 -1.82 13.13
C ASP A 87 -6.53 -1.03 12.10
N VAL A 88 -5.72 -0.08 12.58
CA VAL A 88 -4.79 0.71 11.78
C VAL A 88 -3.42 0.66 12.41
N ILE A 89 -2.40 0.33 11.62
CA ILE A 89 -1.00 0.35 12.05
C ILE A 89 -0.28 1.49 11.34
N ILE A 90 0.46 2.24 12.15
CA ILE A 90 1.33 3.31 11.68
C ILE A 90 2.74 2.95 12.14
N SER A 91 3.70 2.99 11.22
CA SER A 91 5.09 2.71 11.52
C SER A 91 5.99 3.70 10.79
N ASN A 92 6.98 4.22 11.52
CA ASN A 92 8.15 4.90 10.97
C ASN A 92 9.45 4.27 11.51
N HIS A 93 9.41 2.97 11.80
CA HIS A 93 10.54 2.30 12.44
C HIS A 93 11.72 2.16 11.46
N GLN A 94 12.86 2.77 11.82
CA GLN A 94 14.05 2.85 10.96
C GLN A 94 14.60 1.49 10.49
N ARG A 95 14.53 0.47 11.36
CA ARG A 95 14.99 -0.90 11.06
C ARG A 95 14.07 -1.70 10.11
N VAL A 96 12.88 -1.16 9.78
CA VAL A 96 11.85 -1.88 9.01
C VAL A 96 11.67 -1.25 7.64
N GLY A 97 11.15 -0.02 7.60
CA GLY A 97 10.83 0.67 6.35
C GLY A 97 10.91 2.20 6.43
N GLY A 98 11.06 2.77 7.63
CA GLY A 98 11.34 4.20 7.80
C GLY A 98 12.77 4.49 7.36
N GLN A 99 12.96 5.29 6.31
CA GLN A 99 14.31 5.61 5.81
C GLN A 99 15.00 6.63 6.72
N HIS A 100 14.23 7.60 7.22
CA HIS A 100 14.67 8.65 8.13
C HIS A 100 13.48 9.18 8.92
N LEU A 101 13.74 10.00 9.94
CA LEU A 101 12.70 10.85 10.52
C LEU A 101 12.39 11.98 9.52
N ASN A 102 11.11 12.24 9.28
CA ASN A 102 10.65 13.34 8.43
C ASN A 102 10.47 14.62 9.25
#